data_AF-A0A959EII1-F1
#
_entry.id   AF-A0A959EII1-F1
#
_cell.length_a   1.000
_cell.length_b   1.000
_cell.length_c   1.000
_cell.angle_alpha   90.00
_cell.angle_beta   90.00
_cell.angle_gamma   90.00
#
_symmetry.space_group_name_H-M   'P 1'
#
loop_
_entity.id
_entity.type
_entity.pdbx_description
1 polymer ?
#
loop_
_entity_poly.entity_id
_entity_poly.type
_entity_poly.pdbx_seq_one_letter_code
_entity_poly.pdbx_strand_id
1 'polypeptide(L)'
;METVATISRNTSPAGEMDTTCYHCGESCTASGITLEDKSFCCEGCKMVYEILNANDLCQYYQIEEVPGISLKGRRLEHYAYLDDPEVREKLIDFSDGERTRVHFYLPQIHCASCIWLLENLHRLSDGVRQATVNFPRKQIDLTYQEDATSLRKVVELLASIGYAPAINLSDLEAPRQKAVDRRLYYQLGVAGFAFGNIMLLSFPEYLGLAGGAGHSFQRWFGGLNILLALPVVFYSGWDYLKSAFLGLKHRHLNMDVPISLGILTLFVRSTLEILTLNGAGYLDSLAGLVFFLLIGKWFQQKTFHHLSFERDYRSYFPIAATLREGDNERTVPVNKLEPGQTIIVRHGELVPADGILLKGKARIDYSFVTGEADPIEKTTGEKLYAGGRQTGEQIELTLTKKVSQSYLTQLWNDDAFQKEVQTMTGRLADRVARYFTLIILTLAIGTLAYWLYTDSRLAINAFTAVLIIACPCAVALSVPFTFGNSLRILARNGFFLKNVNVIESIDRIGTVVFDKTGTLTRNRQARIEFAGSPLSPLEEKWIRSLVRQSAHPASRLIDRHLGEGEVMPVGNFREITGSGIEG
;
A
#
# COMPACT_ATOMS: atom_id res chain seq x y z
N MET A 1 4.15 -51.24 42.34
CA MET A 1 3.62 -51.52 41.00
C MET A 1 2.83 -50.28 40.59
N GLU A 2 3.25 -49.43 39.66
CA GLU A 2 4.32 -49.51 38.67
C GLU A 2 5.01 -48.15 38.54
N THR A 3 6.28 -48.25 38.17
CA THR A 3 7.34 -47.27 38.22
C THR A 3 7.33 -46.45 36.93
N VAL A 4 7.24 -45.13 37.03
CA VAL A 4 7.44 -44.22 35.89
C VAL A 4 8.94 -44.09 35.66
N ALA A 5 9.43 -44.72 34.59
CA ALA A 5 10.83 -44.66 34.18
C ALA A 5 11.13 -43.33 33.49
N THR A 6 11.92 -42.49 34.17
CA THR A 6 12.64 -41.35 33.62
C THR A 6 13.77 -41.85 32.72
N ILE A 7 13.70 -41.59 31.41
CA ILE A 7 14.81 -41.82 30.49
C ILE A 7 15.64 -40.55 30.38
N SER A 8 16.84 -40.64 30.96
CA SER A 8 17.96 -39.71 30.89
C SER A 8 18.36 -39.40 29.45
N ARG A 9 18.54 -38.11 29.12
CA ARG A 9 19.19 -37.68 27.87
C ARG A 9 20.69 -38.01 27.97
N ASN A 10 21.13 -38.85 27.05
CA ASN A 10 22.52 -39.21 26.85
C ASN A 10 23.36 -37.96 26.52
N THR A 11 24.36 -37.70 27.36
CA THR A 11 25.47 -36.79 27.09
C THR A 11 26.39 -37.40 26.03
N SER A 12 26.72 -36.65 24.99
CA SER A 12 27.82 -36.90 24.05
C SER A 12 28.66 -35.61 23.94
N PRO A 13 29.94 -35.72 23.52
CA PRO A 13 31.08 -35.12 24.23
C PRO A 13 31.28 -33.63 23.97
N ALA A 14 31.94 -32.97 24.92
CA ALA A 14 32.43 -31.61 24.80
C ALA A 14 33.45 -31.47 23.65
N GLY A 15 33.28 -30.46 22.80
CA GLY A 15 34.36 -30.03 21.89
C GLY A 15 33.95 -29.42 20.54
N GLU A 16 33.09 -28.41 20.51
CA GLU A 16 33.12 -27.30 19.53
C GLU A 16 32.15 -26.22 20.04
N MET A 17 32.67 -25.12 20.60
CA MET A 17 31.83 -23.99 21.00
C MET A 17 31.39 -23.27 19.73
N ASP A 18 30.14 -23.49 19.31
CA ASP A 18 29.46 -22.65 18.33
C ASP A 18 29.50 -21.20 18.81
N THR A 19 30.46 -20.44 18.30
CA THR A 19 30.67 -19.06 18.74
C THR A 19 29.64 -18.20 18.03
N THR A 20 28.65 -17.69 18.76
CA THR A 20 27.58 -16.86 18.16
C THR A 20 28.07 -15.44 17.90
N CYS A 21 27.57 -14.82 16.83
CA CYS A 21 27.91 -13.45 16.49
C CYS A 21 27.30 -12.48 17.51
N TYR A 22 28.13 -11.61 18.07
CA TYR A 22 27.72 -10.62 19.06
C TYR A 22 26.68 -9.60 18.54
N HIS A 23 26.65 -9.35 17.23
CA HIS A 23 25.73 -8.35 16.65
C HIS A 23 24.44 -8.95 16.09
N CYS A 24 24.50 -10.05 15.32
CA CYS A 24 23.34 -10.63 14.64
C CYS A 24 22.94 -12.04 15.10
N GLY A 25 23.72 -12.68 15.99
CA GLY A 25 23.38 -13.96 16.62
C GLY A 25 23.53 -15.19 15.75
N GLU A 26 23.94 -15.04 14.49
CA GLU A 26 24.29 -16.17 13.62
C GLU A 26 25.53 -16.91 14.15
N SER A 27 25.61 -18.22 13.88
CA SER A 27 26.80 -19.04 14.20
C SER A 27 28.01 -18.60 13.37
N CYS A 28 29.12 -18.28 14.03
CA CYS A 28 30.37 -17.97 13.35
C CYS A 28 31.01 -19.27 12.83
N THR A 29 31.10 -19.43 11.51
CA THR A 29 31.94 -20.48 10.92
C THR A 29 33.42 -20.17 11.20
N ALA A 30 34.25 -21.19 11.40
CA ALA A 30 35.62 -21.22 11.95
C ALA A 30 36.69 -20.18 11.52
N SER A 31 36.37 -19.21 10.66
CA SER A 31 37.13 -17.98 10.43
C SER A 31 36.60 -16.85 11.32
N GLY A 32 36.94 -16.89 12.61
CA GLY A 32 36.44 -15.95 13.60
C GLY A 32 37.03 -14.55 13.45
N ILE A 33 36.23 -13.58 12.99
CA ILE A 33 36.54 -12.16 13.09
C ILE A 33 36.27 -11.75 14.55
N THR A 34 37.32 -11.43 15.30
CA THR A 34 37.22 -11.06 16.73
C THR A 34 37.69 -9.62 16.98
N LEU A 35 37.01 -8.93 17.91
CA LEU A 35 37.37 -7.60 18.39
C LEU A 35 36.94 -7.49 19.87
N GLU A 36 37.85 -7.10 20.77
CA GLU A 36 37.57 -6.86 22.20
C GLU A 36 36.74 -7.99 22.86
N ASP A 37 37.21 -9.24 22.75
CA ASP A 37 36.56 -10.47 23.26
C ASP A 37 35.19 -10.83 22.64
N LYS A 38 34.79 -10.17 21.55
CA LYS A 38 33.53 -10.43 20.83
C LYS A 38 33.79 -11.05 19.46
N SER A 39 32.92 -11.97 19.05
CA SER A 39 33.01 -12.68 17.76
C SER A 39 31.95 -12.19 16.76
N PHE A 40 32.31 -12.13 15.47
CA PHE A 40 31.43 -11.66 14.40
C PHE A 40 31.37 -12.64 13.21
N CYS A 41 30.17 -12.83 12.64
CA CYS A 41 29.96 -13.76 11.51
C CYS A 41 30.43 -13.21 10.15
N CYS A 42 30.62 -11.89 10.02
CA CYS A 42 31.14 -11.23 8.82
C CYS A 42 31.75 -9.85 9.16
N GLU A 43 32.62 -9.33 8.27
CA GLU A 43 33.20 -7.98 8.39
C GLU A 43 32.13 -6.88 8.51
N GLY A 44 30.94 -7.09 7.91
CA GLY A 44 29.83 -6.16 8.05
C GLY A 44 29.32 -6.05 9.49
N CYS A 45 29.18 -7.17 10.21
CA CYS A 45 28.75 -7.15 11.60
C CYS A 45 29.80 -6.53 12.53
N LYS A 46 31.09 -6.75 12.23
CA LYS A 46 32.19 -6.08 12.95
C LYS A 46 32.17 -4.56 12.69
N MET A 47 32.05 -4.14 11.44
CA MET A 47 32.02 -2.74 11.05
C MET A 47 30.86 -1.99 11.72
N VAL A 48 29.66 -2.58 11.78
CA VAL A 48 28.53 -1.97 12.49
C VAL A 48 28.82 -1.82 13.98
N TYR A 49 29.41 -2.84 14.62
CA TYR A 49 29.80 -2.74 16.03
C TYR A 49 30.84 -1.63 16.25
N GLU A 50 31.88 -1.54 15.41
CA GLU A 50 32.90 -0.49 15.50
C GLU A 50 32.29 0.90 15.34
N ILE A 51 31.37 1.08 14.38
CA ILE A 51 30.65 2.34 14.16
C ILE A 51 29.81 2.72 15.39
N LEU A 52 29.09 1.78 15.99
CA LEU A 52 28.29 2.04 17.18
C LEU A 52 29.15 2.34 18.41
N ASN A 53 30.26 1.60 18.57
CA ASN A 53 31.20 1.78 19.68
C ASN A 53 31.94 3.11 19.61
N ALA A 54 32.39 3.51 18.41
CA ALA A 54 33.10 4.78 18.20
C ALA A 54 32.22 6.02 18.41
N ASN A 55 30.89 5.89 18.38
CA ASN A 55 29.95 7.01 18.51
C ASN A 55 29.14 6.98 19.82
N ASP A 56 29.62 6.27 20.85
CA ASP A 56 28.98 6.13 22.17
C ASP A 56 27.53 5.60 22.09
N LEU A 57 27.25 4.70 21.14
CA LEU A 57 25.93 4.12 20.90
C LEU A 57 25.76 2.69 21.45
N CYS A 58 26.66 2.24 22.34
CA CYS A 58 26.63 0.88 22.90
C CYS A 58 25.39 0.54 23.74
N GLN A 59 24.60 1.54 24.15
CA GLN A 59 23.27 1.33 24.75
C GLN A 59 22.34 0.53 23.82
N TYR A 60 22.60 0.53 22.51
CA TYR A 60 21.92 -0.31 21.53
C TYR A 60 21.91 -1.80 21.88
N TYR A 61 23.01 -2.33 22.42
CA TYR A 61 23.13 -3.74 22.84
C TYR A 61 22.55 -4.02 24.24
N GLN A 62 22.17 -2.97 24.99
CA GLN A 62 21.50 -3.11 26.28
C GLN A 62 19.98 -3.19 26.15
N ILE A 63 19.43 -2.66 25.04
CA ILE A 63 17.99 -2.69 24.75
C ILE A 63 17.60 -4.08 24.21
N GLU A 64 18.47 -4.72 23.45
CA GLU A 64 18.27 -6.06 22.89
C GLU A 64 19.62 -6.76 22.68
N GLU A 65 19.74 -8.03 23.07
CA GLU A 65 21.02 -8.76 23.08
C GLU A 65 21.57 -9.04 21.68
N VAL A 66 20.69 -9.15 20.67
CA VAL A 66 21.05 -9.53 19.30
C VAL A 66 20.27 -8.72 18.24
N PRO A 67 20.55 -7.42 18.07
CA PRO A 67 19.68 -6.54 17.28
C PRO A 67 20.03 -6.45 15.78
N GLY A 68 21.17 -7.01 15.35
CA GLY A 68 21.72 -6.84 14.00
C GLY A 68 21.21 -7.83 12.96
N ILE A 69 21.28 -7.45 11.68
CA ILE A 69 21.00 -8.32 10.52
C ILE A 69 22.31 -8.55 9.76
N SER A 70 22.60 -9.80 9.38
CA SER A 70 23.79 -10.16 8.61
C SER A 70 23.84 -9.42 7.26
N LEU A 71 24.97 -8.76 6.97
CA LEU A 71 25.18 -7.95 5.75
C LEU A 71 25.88 -8.73 4.63
N LYS A 72 26.03 -10.04 4.77
CA LYS A 72 26.80 -10.90 3.86
C LYS A 72 26.35 -10.70 2.39
N GLY A 73 27.24 -10.16 1.55
CA GLY A 73 27.04 -10.03 0.10
C GLY A 73 26.39 -8.73 -0.42
N ARG A 74 26.13 -7.71 0.41
CA ARG A 74 25.55 -6.43 -0.06
C ARG A 74 26.64 -5.44 -0.49
N ARG A 75 26.63 -5.00 -1.76
CA ARG A 75 27.48 -3.91 -2.26
C ARG A 75 26.72 -2.57 -2.22
N LEU A 76 27.32 -1.56 -1.59
CA LEU A 76 26.75 -0.20 -1.45
C LEU A 76 26.71 0.58 -2.78
N GLU A 77 27.49 0.19 -3.78
CA GLU A 77 27.55 0.85 -5.10
C GLU A 77 26.22 0.84 -5.89
N HIS A 78 25.26 0.00 -5.51
CA HIS A 78 23.95 -0.05 -6.15
C HIS A 78 23.16 1.28 -6.02
N TYR A 79 23.50 2.15 -5.06
CA TYR A 79 22.81 3.42 -4.82
C TYR A 79 23.29 4.59 -5.67
N ALA A 80 24.20 4.38 -6.63
CA ALA A 80 24.74 5.43 -7.50
C ALA A 80 23.67 6.19 -8.32
N TYR A 81 22.50 5.59 -8.57
CA TYR A 81 21.39 6.27 -9.27
C TYR A 81 20.79 7.44 -8.46
N LEU A 82 21.05 7.51 -7.15
CA LEU A 82 20.61 8.62 -6.29
C LEU A 82 21.42 9.91 -6.52
N ASP A 83 22.53 9.83 -7.25
CA ASP A 83 23.30 11.01 -7.68
C ASP A 83 22.67 11.68 -8.92
N ASP A 84 21.71 11.03 -9.61
CA ASP A 84 20.97 11.63 -10.73
C ASP A 84 20.03 12.76 -10.22
N PRO A 85 20.16 14.01 -10.72
CA PRO A 85 19.36 15.15 -10.25
C PRO A 85 17.85 14.94 -10.35
N GLU A 86 17.36 14.26 -11.39
CA GLU A 86 15.92 14.03 -11.56
C GLU A 86 15.38 13.04 -10.53
N VAL A 87 16.14 11.98 -10.24
CA VAL A 87 15.80 10.99 -9.22
C VAL A 87 15.80 11.65 -7.85
N ARG A 88 16.83 12.46 -7.58
CA ARG A 88 16.98 13.20 -6.33
C ARG A 88 15.80 14.15 -6.12
N GLU A 89 15.42 14.96 -7.10
CA GLU A 89 14.30 15.89 -6.97
C GLU A 89 12.97 15.19 -6.65
N LYS A 90 12.79 13.96 -7.16
CA LYS A 90 11.57 13.16 -6.93
C LYS A 90 11.50 12.52 -5.55
N LEU A 91 12.63 12.26 -4.91
CA LEU A 91 12.72 11.65 -3.57
C LEU A 91 12.81 12.68 -2.44
N ILE A 92 13.01 13.96 -2.78
CA ILE A 92 13.09 15.05 -1.82
C ILE A 92 11.69 15.60 -1.56
N ASP A 93 11.31 15.68 -0.28
CA ASP A 93 10.07 16.35 0.12
C ASP A 93 10.21 17.87 0.05
N PHE A 94 11.39 18.35 0.44
CA PHE A 94 11.72 19.76 0.54
C PHE A 94 13.23 19.95 0.52
N SER A 95 13.71 20.93 -0.25
CA SER A 95 15.07 21.46 -0.12
C SER A 95 15.01 22.98 -0.18
N ASP A 96 15.73 23.65 0.72
CA ASP A 96 15.95 25.10 0.71
C ASP A 96 17.36 25.49 0.22
N GLY A 97 18.12 24.51 -0.29
CA GLY A 97 19.51 24.66 -0.75
C GLY A 97 20.55 24.48 0.34
N GLU A 98 20.21 24.63 1.62
CA GLU A 98 21.11 24.34 2.76
C GLU A 98 20.74 23.00 3.42
N ARG A 99 19.44 22.74 3.53
CA ARG A 99 18.85 21.57 4.18
C ARG A 99 17.91 20.85 3.24
N THR A 100 18.09 19.54 3.14
CA THR A 100 17.19 18.65 2.43
C THR A 100 16.42 17.79 3.42
N ARG A 101 15.11 17.70 3.24
CA ARG A 101 14.23 16.74 3.93
C ARG A 101 13.82 15.63 2.98
N VAL A 102 13.94 14.40 3.47
CA VAL A 102 13.55 13.17 2.77
C VAL A 102 12.78 12.25 3.71
N HIS A 103 11.85 11.48 3.16
CA HIS A 103 11.15 10.41 3.87
C HIS A 103 11.46 9.07 3.21
N PHE A 104 11.66 8.03 4.02
CA PHE A 104 11.86 6.67 3.52
C PHE A 104 11.03 5.66 4.28
N TYR A 105 10.60 4.62 3.57
CA TYR A 105 10.02 3.42 4.18
C TYR A 105 11.12 2.39 4.47
N LEU A 106 11.22 1.95 5.73
CA LEU A 106 12.23 1.05 6.26
C LEU A 106 11.55 -0.24 6.79
N PRO A 107 11.29 -1.25 5.96
CA PRO A 107 10.53 -2.45 6.37
C PRO A 107 11.18 -3.24 7.52
N GLN A 108 12.48 -3.06 7.73
CA GLN A 108 13.29 -3.76 8.73
C GLN A 108 13.06 -3.24 10.15
N ILE A 109 12.36 -2.12 10.37
CA ILE A 109 12.01 -1.66 11.72
C ILE A 109 11.08 -2.68 12.40
N HIS A 110 11.50 -3.20 13.56
CA HIS A 110 10.75 -4.23 14.30
C HIS A 110 10.78 -4.10 15.83
N CYS A 111 11.74 -3.37 16.42
CA CYS A 111 11.88 -3.23 17.87
C CYS A 111 12.15 -1.78 18.30
N ALA A 112 12.18 -1.54 19.62
CA ALA A 112 12.50 -0.24 20.21
C ALA A 112 13.96 0.18 19.95
N SER A 113 14.89 -0.79 19.86
CA SER A 113 16.29 -0.56 19.51
C SER A 113 16.45 0.07 18.13
N CYS A 114 15.61 -0.34 17.16
CA CYS A 114 15.55 0.28 15.82
C CYS A 114 15.24 1.77 15.90
N ILE A 115 14.23 2.14 16.70
CA ILE A 115 13.78 3.53 16.84
C ILE A 115 14.93 4.36 17.43
N TRP A 116 15.51 3.90 18.53
CA TRP A 116 16.58 4.61 19.21
C TRP A 116 17.80 4.84 18.30
N LEU A 117 18.24 3.81 17.58
CA LEU A 117 19.38 3.94 16.67
C LEU A 117 19.11 4.93 15.53
N LEU A 118 17.95 4.79 14.88
CA LEU A 118 17.58 5.63 13.74
C LEU A 118 17.33 7.08 14.14
N GLU A 119 16.80 7.38 15.32
CA GLU A 119 16.65 8.77 15.81
C GLU A 119 17.99 9.38 16.23
N ASN A 120 18.99 8.55 16.54
CA ASN A 120 20.35 8.97 16.84
C ASN A 120 21.29 8.95 15.61
N LEU A 121 20.77 8.90 14.39
CA LEU A 121 21.57 8.88 13.16
C LEU A 121 22.48 10.10 13.00
N HIS A 122 22.13 11.24 13.61
CA HIS A 122 22.94 12.46 13.66
C HIS A 122 24.30 12.27 14.36
N ARG A 123 24.45 11.25 15.22
CA ARG A 123 25.74 10.88 15.83
C ARG A 123 26.62 10.06 14.89
N LEU A 124 26.03 9.41 13.88
CA LEU A 124 26.74 8.56 12.92
C LEU A 124 27.19 9.32 11.67
N SER A 125 26.60 10.48 11.40
CA SER A 125 26.97 11.36 10.30
C SER A 125 26.71 12.81 10.65
N ASP A 126 27.76 13.62 10.66
CA ASP A 126 27.70 15.07 10.91
C ASP A 126 26.78 15.82 9.92
N GLY A 127 26.50 15.21 8.77
CA GLY A 127 25.59 15.75 7.77
C GLY A 127 24.11 15.56 8.10
N VAL A 128 23.74 14.62 8.99
CA VAL A 128 22.35 14.40 9.41
C VAL A 128 22.04 15.29 10.60
N ARG A 129 21.04 16.16 10.48
CA ARG A 129 20.64 17.10 11.56
C ARG A 129 19.50 16.56 12.41
N GLN A 130 18.54 15.92 11.78
CA GLN A 130 17.38 15.37 12.47
C GLN A 130 16.93 14.08 11.81
N ALA A 131 16.57 13.11 12.65
CA ALA A 131 15.96 11.85 12.25
C ALA A 131 14.80 11.54 13.18
N THR A 132 13.63 11.22 12.63
CA THR A 132 12.43 10.89 13.42
C THR A 132 11.76 9.68 12.84
N VAL A 133 11.43 8.70 13.68
CA VAL A 133 10.89 7.41 13.23
C VAL A 133 9.40 7.32 13.50
N ASN A 134 8.63 7.02 12.46
CA ASN A 134 7.23 6.62 12.58
C ASN A 134 7.14 5.09 12.60
N PHE A 135 7.23 4.51 13.80
CA PHE A 135 7.24 3.05 13.99
C PHE A 135 6.02 2.33 13.39
N PRO A 136 4.75 2.78 13.62
CA PRO A 136 3.58 2.11 13.04
C PRO A 136 3.56 2.07 11.51
N ARG A 137 4.15 3.07 10.85
CA ARG A 137 4.26 3.13 9.38
C ARG A 137 5.59 2.58 8.87
N LYS A 138 6.51 2.20 9.76
CA LYS A 138 7.90 1.85 9.46
C LYS A 138 8.57 2.87 8.53
N GLN A 139 8.40 4.16 8.84
CA GLN A 139 8.95 5.27 8.06
C GLN A 139 9.95 6.05 8.89
N ILE A 140 10.93 6.66 8.21
CA ILE A 140 11.83 7.64 8.81
C ILE A 140 11.72 8.97 8.05
N ASP A 141 11.62 10.05 8.81
CA ASP A 141 11.78 11.42 8.33
C ASP A 141 13.21 11.86 8.65
N LEU A 142 13.98 12.22 7.62
CA LEU A 142 15.37 12.63 7.74
C LEU A 142 15.57 14.04 7.20
N THR A 143 16.36 14.85 7.92
CA THR A 143 16.82 16.15 7.46
C THR A 143 18.34 16.17 7.51
N TYR A 144 18.97 16.42 6.37
CA TYR A 144 20.43 16.48 6.24
C TYR A 144 20.87 17.78 5.56
N GLN A 145 22.12 18.18 5.77
CA GLN A 145 22.72 19.35 5.13
C GLN A 145 23.44 18.95 3.83
N GLU A 146 23.16 19.67 2.75
CA GLU A 146 23.70 19.36 1.41
C GLU A 146 25.22 19.52 1.31
N ASP A 147 25.78 20.47 2.06
CA ASP A 147 27.23 20.74 2.08
C ASP A 147 28.04 19.63 2.76
N ALA A 148 27.42 18.89 3.68
CA ALA A 148 28.09 17.89 4.51
C ALA A 148 27.84 16.45 4.04
N THR A 149 26.67 16.15 3.45
CA THR A 149 26.33 14.81 2.96
C THR A 149 25.38 14.84 1.78
N SER A 150 25.38 13.77 0.98
CA SER A 150 24.49 13.61 -0.17
C SER A 150 23.38 12.60 0.12
N LEU A 151 22.30 12.65 -0.66
CA LEU A 151 21.19 11.68 -0.58
C LEU A 151 21.70 10.24 -0.64
N ARG A 152 22.61 9.97 -1.58
CA ARG A 152 23.27 8.67 -1.72
C ARG A 152 23.99 8.26 -0.44
N LYS A 153 24.82 9.12 0.14
CA LYS A 153 25.57 8.82 1.37
C LYS A 153 24.65 8.56 2.56
N VAL A 154 23.53 9.27 2.67
CA VAL A 154 22.52 9.01 3.72
C VAL A 154 21.89 7.63 3.54
N VAL A 155 21.55 7.24 2.30
CA VAL A 155 20.98 5.92 2.02
C VAL A 155 22.02 4.80 2.21
N GLU A 156 23.26 5.01 1.80
CA GLU A 156 24.37 4.07 2.05
C GLU A 156 24.62 3.88 3.55
N LEU A 157 24.53 4.96 4.35
CA LEU A 157 24.61 4.90 5.81
C LEU A 157 23.47 4.06 6.39
N LEU A 158 22.22 4.33 6.01
CA LEU A 158 21.07 3.53 6.46
C LEU A 158 21.21 2.06 6.09
N ALA A 159 21.69 1.76 4.89
CA ALA A 159 21.92 0.40 4.42
C ALA A 159 23.05 -0.29 5.20
N SER A 160 24.13 0.42 5.54
CA SER A 160 25.27 -0.12 6.28
C SER A 160 24.91 -0.48 7.73
N ILE A 161 23.99 0.25 8.36
CA ILE A 161 23.47 -0.10 9.69
C ILE A 161 22.28 -1.09 9.66
N GLY A 162 21.98 -1.68 8.50
CA GLY A 162 20.97 -2.74 8.34
C GLY A 162 19.54 -2.28 8.00
N TYR A 163 19.31 -0.97 7.86
CA TYR A 163 18.01 -0.36 7.56
C TYR A 163 17.95 0.19 6.14
N ALA A 164 18.27 -0.65 5.15
CA ALA A 164 18.21 -0.26 3.74
C ALA A 164 16.80 0.23 3.35
N PRO A 165 16.65 1.49 2.90
CA PRO A 165 15.35 2.03 2.52
C PRO A 165 14.80 1.33 1.29
N ALA A 166 13.51 1.02 1.32
CA ALA A 166 12.79 0.48 0.17
C ALA A 166 12.31 1.65 -0.70
N ILE A 167 13.12 2.02 -1.68
CA ILE A 167 12.79 3.03 -2.69
C ILE A 167 12.17 2.26 -3.88
N ASN A 168 11.03 2.70 -4.41
CA ASN A 168 10.36 2.05 -5.55
C ASN A 168 10.17 3.03 -6.71
N LEU A 169 9.96 2.50 -7.93
CA LEU A 169 9.60 3.32 -9.10
C LEU A 169 8.34 4.15 -8.91
N SER A 170 7.38 3.65 -8.11
CA SER A 170 6.18 4.41 -7.73
C SER A 170 6.52 5.73 -7.04
N ASP A 171 7.64 5.78 -6.30
CA ASP A 171 8.06 6.96 -5.56
C ASP A 171 8.72 8.00 -6.49
N LEU A 172 9.29 7.55 -7.61
CA LEU A 172 9.88 8.40 -8.65
C LEU A 172 8.87 8.88 -9.71
N GLU A 173 7.78 8.16 -9.91
CA GLU A 173 6.79 8.50 -10.94
C GLU A 173 5.43 8.91 -10.37
N ALA A 174 5.27 8.94 -9.05
CA ALA A 174 4.10 9.52 -8.43
C ALA A 174 3.88 10.91 -9.03
N PRO A 175 2.83 11.11 -9.86
CA PRO A 175 2.52 12.45 -10.32
C PRO A 175 2.31 13.27 -9.05
N ARG A 176 3.00 14.42 -8.94
CA ARG A 176 2.81 15.43 -7.86
C ARG A 176 1.43 15.21 -7.28
N GLN A 177 1.33 14.62 -6.08
CA GLN A 177 0.06 14.18 -5.48
C GLN A 177 -0.99 15.22 -5.87
N LYS A 178 -1.94 14.83 -6.75
CA LYS A 178 -2.97 15.77 -7.24
C LYS A 178 -3.41 16.57 -6.04
N ALA A 179 -3.30 17.90 -6.11
CA ALA A 179 -3.60 18.79 -5.00
C ALA A 179 -4.85 18.25 -4.29
N VAL A 180 -4.68 17.77 -3.05
CA VAL A 180 -5.75 17.08 -2.31
C VAL A 180 -7.01 17.91 -2.48
N ASP A 181 -8.07 17.32 -3.03
CA ASP A 181 -9.28 18.08 -3.31
C ASP A 181 -9.91 18.55 -1.99
N ARG A 182 -9.53 19.76 -1.57
CA ARG A 182 -9.96 20.38 -0.32
C ARG A 182 -11.35 21.00 -0.46
N ARG A 183 -11.96 20.95 -1.65
CA ARG A 183 -13.27 21.56 -1.92
C ARG A 183 -14.34 21.10 -0.95
N LEU A 184 -14.39 19.80 -0.63
CA LEU A 184 -15.38 19.26 0.31
C LEU A 184 -15.20 19.83 1.73
N TYR A 185 -13.95 20.01 2.17
CA TYR A 185 -13.66 20.61 3.48
C TYR A 185 -14.08 22.08 3.53
N TYR A 186 -13.85 22.84 2.45
CA TYR A 186 -14.33 24.22 2.36
C TYR A 186 -15.86 24.30 2.32
N GLN A 187 -16.53 23.44 1.54
CA GLN A 187 -17.99 23.37 1.50
C GLN A 187 -18.58 23.03 2.87
N LEU A 188 -17.96 22.10 3.59
CA LEU A 188 -18.34 21.71 4.95
C LEU A 188 -18.14 22.86 5.94
N GLY A 189 -16.99 23.56 5.87
CA GLY A 189 -16.69 24.72 6.71
C GLY A 189 -17.68 25.87 6.49
N VAL A 190 -17.97 26.20 5.23
CA VAL A 190 -18.96 27.24 4.86
C VAL A 190 -20.36 26.86 5.34
N ALA A 191 -20.79 25.61 5.13
CA ALA A 191 -22.10 25.14 5.57
C ALA A 191 -22.23 25.15 7.09
N GLY A 192 -21.20 24.69 7.82
CA GLY A 192 -21.19 24.69 9.29
C GLY A 192 -21.16 26.11 9.88
N PHE A 193 -20.36 27.00 9.30
CA PHE A 193 -20.32 28.41 9.70
C PHE A 193 -21.68 29.09 9.51
N ALA A 194 -22.28 28.95 8.33
CA ALA A 194 -23.58 29.52 8.04
C ALA A 194 -24.68 28.90 8.91
N PHE A 195 -24.70 27.57 9.09
CA PHE A 195 -25.65 26.88 9.96
C PHE A 195 -25.60 27.40 11.40
N GLY A 196 -24.42 27.46 12.01
CA GLY A 196 -24.26 27.95 13.38
C GLY A 196 -24.71 29.40 13.55
N ASN A 197 -24.37 30.27 12.59
CA ASN A 197 -24.78 31.68 12.63
C ASN A 197 -26.29 31.85 12.38
N ILE A 198 -26.86 31.20 11.36
CA ILE A 198 -28.30 31.30 11.08
C ILE A 198 -29.12 30.77 12.28
N MET A 199 -28.68 29.67 12.90
CA MET A 199 -29.32 29.15 14.10
C MET A 199 -29.27 30.15 15.26
N LEU A 200 -28.12 30.78 15.51
CA LEU A 200 -27.96 31.81 16.54
C LEU A 200 -28.84 33.04 16.26
N LEU A 201 -28.88 33.50 15.01
CA LEU A 201 -29.65 34.67 14.58
C LEU A 201 -31.16 34.42 14.57
N SER A 202 -31.59 33.16 14.39
CA SER A 202 -33.01 32.76 14.43
C SER A 202 -33.51 32.45 15.85
N PHE A 203 -32.60 32.26 16.81
CA PHE A 203 -32.92 31.89 18.20
C PHE A 203 -33.86 32.87 18.94
N PRO A 204 -33.73 34.21 18.81
CA PRO A 204 -34.64 35.15 19.47
C PRO A 204 -36.09 35.03 18.99
N GLU A 205 -36.30 34.62 17.74
CA GLU A 205 -37.63 34.47 17.15
C GLU A 205 -38.33 33.20 17.66
N TYR A 206 -37.58 32.10 17.84
CA TYR A 206 -38.08 30.88 18.48
C TYR A 206 -38.51 31.09 19.94
N LEU A 207 -37.85 31.99 20.66
CA LEU A 207 -38.21 32.36 22.03
C LEU A 207 -39.37 33.39 22.10
N GLY A 208 -39.92 33.81 20.96
CA GLY A 208 -40.98 34.82 20.91
C GLY A 208 -40.53 36.24 21.28
N LEU A 209 -39.22 36.48 21.42
CA LEU A 209 -38.65 37.79 21.80
C LEU A 209 -38.75 38.82 20.67
N ALA A 210 -38.96 38.35 19.43
CA ALA A 210 -39.13 39.18 18.25
C ALA A 210 -40.41 40.05 18.28
N GLY A 211 -41.46 39.62 19.01
CA GLY A 211 -42.70 40.39 19.16
C GLY A 211 -42.54 41.69 19.95
N GLY A 212 -41.52 41.79 20.81
CA GLY A 212 -41.24 42.98 21.63
C GLY A 212 -40.17 43.93 21.06
N ALA A 213 -39.31 43.45 20.15
CA ALA A 213 -38.15 44.20 19.62
C ALA A 213 -38.43 44.96 18.29
N GLY A 214 -39.62 44.82 17.71
CA GLY A 214 -40.09 45.55 16.52
C GLY A 214 -39.67 44.93 15.17
N HIS A 215 -40.48 45.19 14.13
CA HIS A 215 -40.29 44.67 12.76
C HIS A 215 -38.93 45.01 12.12
N SER A 216 -38.23 46.02 12.64
CA SER A 216 -36.88 46.39 12.19
C SER A 216 -35.86 45.29 12.52
N PHE A 217 -35.96 44.70 13.71
CA PHE A 217 -35.09 43.61 14.15
C PHE A 217 -35.31 42.37 13.27
N GLN A 218 -36.56 41.95 13.08
CA GLN A 218 -36.92 40.82 12.21
C GLN A 218 -36.39 40.99 10.77
N ARG A 219 -36.51 42.19 10.17
CA ARG A 219 -35.94 42.45 8.83
C ARG A 219 -34.43 42.30 8.79
N TRP A 220 -33.74 42.81 9.81
CA TRP A 220 -32.28 42.82 9.83
C TRP A 220 -31.70 41.41 10.00
N PHE A 221 -32.20 40.65 10.98
CA PHE A 221 -31.79 39.25 11.18
C PHE A 221 -32.22 38.35 10.01
N GLY A 222 -33.43 38.53 9.48
CA GLY A 222 -33.91 37.81 8.31
C GLY A 222 -33.05 38.06 7.06
N GLY A 223 -32.67 39.32 6.81
CA GLY A 223 -31.78 39.69 5.70
C GLY A 223 -30.39 39.04 5.82
N LEU A 224 -29.82 39.04 7.03
CA LEU A 224 -28.56 38.33 7.31
C LEU A 224 -28.68 36.82 7.13
N ASN A 225 -29.78 36.22 7.57
CA ASN A 225 -30.04 34.80 7.37
C ASN A 225 -30.10 34.42 5.89
N ILE A 226 -30.76 35.24 5.05
CA ILE A 226 -30.77 35.05 3.59
C ILE A 226 -29.35 35.15 3.02
N LEU A 227 -28.58 36.17 3.43
CA LEU A 227 -27.21 36.37 2.97
C LEU A 227 -26.31 35.17 3.31
N LEU A 228 -26.44 34.62 4.51
CA LEU A 228 -25.69 33.44 4.96
C LEU A 228 -26.17 32.16 4.27
N ALA A 229 -27.45 32.05 3.91
CA ALA A 229 -28.00 30.87 3.23
C ALA A 229 -27.59 30.77 1.75
N LEU A 230 -27.32 31.89 1.07
CA LEU A 230 -26.88 31.91 -0.34
C LEU A 230 -25.65 31.02 -0.62
N PRO A 231 -24.51 31.16 0.08
CA PRO A 231 -23.37 30.29 -0.14
C PRO A 231 -23.67 28.84 0.25
N VAL A 232 -24.57 28.58 1.20
CA VAL A 232 -24.94 27.20 1.55
C VAL A 232 -25.65 26.51 0.39
N VAL A 233 -26.60 27.19 -0.27
CA VAL A 233 -27.35 26.60 -1.39
C VAL A 233 -26.48 26.51 -2.65
N PHE A 234 -25.84 27.61 -3.03
CA PHE A 234 -25.20 27.72 -4.36
C PHE A 234 -23.73 27.30 -4.39
N TYR A 235 -23.05 27.18 -3.24
CA TYR A 235 -21.67 26.69 -3.17
C TYR A 235 -21.58 25.32 -2.48
N SER A 236 -22.10 25.19 -1.27
CA SER A 236 -22.07 23.93 -0.51
C SER A 236 -23.05 22.89 -1.08
N GLY A 237 -24.25 23.31 -1.49
CA GLY A 237 -25.28 22.47 -2.10
C GLY A 237 -25.06 22.19 -3.60
N TRP A 238 -24.10 22.86 -4.25
CA TRP A 238 -23.93 22.83 -5.70
C TRP A 238 -23.76 21.43 -6.30
N ASP A 239 -23.02 20.56 -5.61
CA ASP A 239 -22.78 19.20 -6.12
C ASP A 239 -24.09 18.39 -6.22
N TYR A 240 -25.00 18.56 -5.26
CA TYR A 240 -26.31 17.91 -5.28
C TYR A 240 -27.16 18.47 -6.43
N LEU A 241 -27.21 19.81 -6.57
CA LEU A 241 -27.96 20.49 -7.64
C LEU A 241 -27.47 20.05 -9.03
N LYS A 242 -26.14 20.01 -9.22
CA LYS A 242 -25.50 19.58 -10.47
C LYS A 242 -25.81 18.11 -10.76
N SER A 243 -25.69 17.24 -9.75
CA SER A 243 -25.96 15.81 -9.87
C SER A 243 -27.43 15.53 -10.23
N ALA A 244 -28.37 16.24 -9.60
CA ALA A 244 -29.79 16.15 -9.92
C ALA A 244 -30.08 16.59 -11.36
N PHE A 245 -29.52 17.72 -11.79
CA PHE A 245 -29.70 18.24 -13.15
C PHE A 245 -29.15 17.26 -14.21
N LEU A 246 -27.94 16.75 -14.00
CA LEU A 246 -27.34 15.75 -14.89
C LEU A 246 -28.13 14.44 -14.90
N GLY A 247 -28.58 13.97 -13.73
CA GLY A 247 -29.43 12.78 -13.61
C GLY A 247 -30.71 12.91 -14.43
N LEU A 248 -31.43 14.04 -14.28
CA LEU A 248 -32.62 14.36 -15.07
C LEU A 248 -32.32 14.41 -16.57
N LYS A 249 -31.24 15.09 -16.97
CA LYS A 249 -30.82 15.19 -18.38
C LYS A 249 -30.56 13.82 -19.01
N HIS A 250 -29.96 12.91 -18.26
CA HIS A 250 -29.65 11.55 -18.70
C HIS A 250 -30.74 10.51 -18.40
N ARG A 251 -31.95 10.95 -17.99
CA ARG A 251 -33.09 10.08 -17.60
C ARG A 251 -32.73 9.06 -16.51
N HIS A 252 -31.80 9.41 -15.63
CA HIS A 252 -31.40 8.62 -14.48
C HIS A 252 -31.82 9.33 -13.18
N LEU A 253 -32.87 8.82 -12.53
CA LEU A 253 -33.29 9.34 -11.22
C LEU A 253 -32.32 8.86 -10.14
N ASN A 254 -31.59 9.79 -9.55
CA ASN A 254 -30.69 9.56 -8.42
C ASN A 254 -31.27 10.17 -7.13
N MET A 255 -30.65 9.84 -5.99
CA MET A 255 -31.07 10.34 -4.67
C MET A 255 -30.93 11.86 -4.54
N ASP A 256 -30.12 12.49 -5.39
CA ASP A 256 -29.86 13.93 -5.34
C ASP A 256 -31.02 14.75 -5.90
N VAL A 257 -31.91 14.17 -6.72
CA VAL A 257 -33.10 14.85 -7.26
C VAL A 257 -34.05 15.35 -6.15
N PRO A 258 -34.59 14.49 -5.26
CA PRO A 258 -35.50 14.95 -4.20
C PRO A 258 -34.80 15.87 -3.20
N ILE A 259 -33.51 15.62 -2.89
CA ILE A 259 -32.70 16.48 -2.02
C ILE A 259 -32.59 17.89 -2.61
N SER A 260 -32.23 17.98 -3.89
CA SER A 260 -32.09 19.26 -4.59
C SER A 260 -33.41 20.02 -4.66
N LEU A 261 -34.52 19.32 -4.92
CA LEU A 261 -35.85 19.92 -4.92
C LEU A 261 -36.23 20.43 -3.53
N GLY A 262 -35.92 19.67 -2.47
CA GLY A 262 -36.13 20.09 -1.09
C GLY A 262 -35.32 21.33 -0.72
N ILE A 263 -34.03 21.38 -1.07
CA ILE A 263 -33.14 22.53 -0.85
C ILE A 263 -33.71 23.78 -1.53
N LEU A 264 -34.06 23.69 -2.81
CA LEU A 264 -34.61 24.83 -3.57
C LEU A 264 -35.96 25.29 -3.03
N THR A 265 -36.84 24.35 -2.70
CA THR A 265 -38.19 24.66 -2.17
C THR A 265 -38.09 25.36 -0.81
N LEU A 266 -37.28 24.83 0.11
CA LEU A 266 -37.03 25.45 1.41
C LEU A 266 -36.42 26.84 1.30
N PHE A 267 -35.44 27.00 0.40
CA PHE A 267 -34.79 28.28 0.19
C PHE A 267 -35.79 29.32 -0.32
N VAL A 268 -36.47 29.05 -1.43
CA VAL A 268 -37.45 29.97 -2.04
C VAL A 268 -38.55 30.31 -1.04
N ARG A 269 -39.13 29.30 -0.37
CA ARG A 269 -40.17 29.50 0.63
C ARG A 269 -39.70 30.38 1.79
N SER A 270 -38.57 30.04 2.40
CA SER A 270 -38.06 30.76 3.57
C SER A 270 -37.68 32.20 3.21
N THR A 271 -37.11 32.41 2.03
CA THR A 271 -36.83 33.76 1.52
C THR A 271 -38.12 34.55 1.34
N LEU A 272 -39.19 33.97 0.78
CA LEU A 272 -40.48 34.65 0.65
C LEU A 272 -41.13 34.97 2.01
N GLU A 273 -41.09 34.05 2.97
CA GLU A 273 -41.64 34.27 4.32
C GLU A 273 -40.92 35.43 5.05
N ILE A 274 -39.59 35.47 4.95
CA ILE A 274 -38.76 36.53 5.54
C ILE A 274 -39.01 37.88 4.86
N LEU A 275 -39.05 37.91 3.52
CA LEU A 275 -39.28 39.15 2.76
C LEU A 275 -40.70 39.71 2.97
N THR A 276 -41.68 38.83 3.14
CA THR A 276 -43.08 39.22 3.40
C THR A 276 -43.38 39.47 4.88
N LEU A 277 -42.41 39.26 5.78
CA LEU A 277 -42.58 39.36 7.23
C LEU A 277 -43.67 38.46 7.81
N ASN A 278 -43.95 37.34 7.13
CA ASN A 278 -44.95 36.37 7.58
C ASN A 278 -44.36 35.32 8.55
N GLY A 279 -43.04 35.30 8.73
CA GLY A 279 -42.35 34.43 9.68
C GLY A 279 -40.84 34.46 9.54
N ALA A 280 -40.16 33.74 10.44
CA ALA A 280 -38.69 33.61 10.51
C ALA A 280 -38.06 32.87 9.31
N GLY A 281 -38.87 32.10 8.57
CA GLY A 281 -38.39 31.11 7.61
C GLY A 281 -37.70 29.91 8.28
N TYR A 282 -37.20 28.98 7.46
CA TYR A 282 -36.54 27.74 7.89
C TYR A 282 -35.12 27.63 7.32
N LEU A 283 -34.42 28.76 7.24
CA LEU A 283 -33.06 28.83 6.69
C LEU A 283 -32.03 28.12 7.59
N ASP A 284 -32.29 28.04 8.89
CA ASP A 284 -31.53 27.25 9.86
C ASP A 284 -31.59 25.76 9.53
N SER A 285 -32.80 25.25 9.29
CA SER A 285 -33.08 23.86 8.93
C SER A 285 -32.49 23.52 7.56
N LEU A 286 -32.59 24.44 6.60
CA LEU A 286 -31.93 24.32 5.28
C LEU A 286 -30.41 24.21 5.42
N ALA A 287 -29.80 25.11 6.20
CA ALA A 287 -28.35 25.11 6.38
C ALA A 287 -27.87 23.86 7.12
N GLY A 288 -28.61 23.43 8.15
CA GLY A 288 -28.36 22.18 8.87
C GLY A 288 -28.47 20.97 7.95
N LEU A 289 -29.51 20.89 7.12
CA LEU A 289 -29.70 19.81 6.14
C LEU A 289 -28.47 19.67 5.23
N VAL A 290 -28.03 20.76 4.58
CA VAL A 290 -26.85 20.73 3.69
C VAL A 290 -25.58 20.37 4.47
N PHE A 291 -25.40 20.91 5.68
CA PHE A 291 -24.26 20.60 6.53
C PHE A 291 -24.18 19.11 6.88
N PHE A 292 -25.27 18.51 7.37
CA PHE A 292 -25.30 17.08 7.72
C PHE A 292 -25.15 16.17 6.51
N LEU A 293 -25.70 16.55 5.34
CA LEU A 293 -25.46 15.83 4.09
C LEU A 293 -23.98 15.84 3.70
N LEU A 294 -23.30 16.97 3.83
CA LEU A 294 -21.86 17.08 3.55
C LEU A 294 -21.01 16.29 4.56
N ILE A 295 -21.39 16.22 5.84
CA ILE A 295 -20.75 15.33 6.82
C ILE A 295 -20.87 13.88 6.36
N GLY A 296 -22.07 13.45 5.95
CA GLY A 296 -22.31 12.10 5.42
C GLY A 296 -21.42 11.80 4.22
N LYS A 297 -21.35 12.72 3.26
CA LYS A 297 -20.49 12.62 2.06
C LYS A 297 -19.00 12.56 2.40
N TRP A 298 -18.55 13.38 3.35
CA TRP A 298 -17.17 13.38 3.85
C TRP A 298 -16.80 12.04 4.49
N PHE A 299 -17.67 11.53 5.37
CA PHE A 299 -17.48 10.25 6.02
C PHE A 299 -17.46 9.09 5.02
N GLN A 300 -18.34 9.13 4.01
CA GLN A 300 -18.35 8.20 2.90
C GLN A 300 -17.02 8.21 2.13
N GLN A 301 -16.56 9.37 1.65
CA GLN A 301 -15.30 9.49 0.89
C GLN A 301 -14.10 9.01 1.70
N LYS A 302 -14.03 9.37 2.98
CA LYS A 302 -12.94 8.95 3.86
C LYS A 302 -12.90 7.43 3.97
N THR A 303 -14.06 6.80 4.17
CA THR A 303 -14.19 5.35 4.21
C THR A 303 -13.72 4.72 2.90
N PHE A 304 -14.22 5.19 1.74
CA PHE A 304 -13.85 4.64 0.43
C PHE A 304 -12.36 4.76 0.10
N HIS A 305 -11.74 5.90 0.37
CA HIS A 305 -10.31 6.11 0.10
C HIS A 305 -9.41 5.21 0.96
N HIS A 306 -9.86 4.81 2.15
CA HIS A 306 -9.13 3.83 2.97
C HIS A 306 -9.26 2.40 2.46
N LEU A 307 -10.21 2.12 1.55
CA LEU A 307 -10.48 0.79 0.99
C LEU A 307 -9.89 0.60 -0.41
N SER A 308 -9.53 1.67 -1.12
CA SER A 308 -8.84 1.61 -2.41
C SER A 308 -7.35 1.34 -2.21
N PHE A 309 -6.98 0.09 -1.98
CA PHE A 309 -5.59 -0.37 -2.04
C PHE A 309 -5.27 -0.80 -3.48
N GLU A 310 -4.91 0.16 -4.33
CA GLU A 310 -4.33 -0.15 -5.62
C GLU A 310 -2.84 -0.43 -5.41
N ARG A 311 -2.48 -1.73 -5.36
CA ARG A 311 -1.09 -2.12 -5.60
C ARG A 311 -0.85 -2.03 -7.10
N ASP A 312 0.06 -1.14 -7.44
CA ASP A 312 0.59 -0.94 -8.76
C ASP A 312 1.73 -1.94 -9.03
N TYR A 313 1.83 -2.48 -10.24
CA TYR A 313 2.92 -3.41 -10.62
C TYR A 313 4.30 -2.78 -10.47
N ARG A 314 4.36 -1.44 -10.49
CA ARG A 314 5.57 -0.63 -10.39
C ARG A 314 6.34 -0.87 -9.08
N SER A 315 5.67 -1.33 -8.01
CA SER A 315 6.31 -1.72 -6.75
C SER A 315 7.20 -2.97 -6.85
N TYR A 316 7.15 -3.69 -7.98
CA TYR A 316 7.87 -4.95 -8.19
C TYR A 316 9.03 -4.83 -9.19
N PHE A 317 9.18 -3.70 -9.87
CA PHE A 317 10.29 -3.47 -10.80
C PHE A 317 11.49 -2.84 -10.08
N PRO A 318 12.73 -3.17 -10.48
CA PRO A 318 13.92 -2.52 -9.96
C PRO A 318 13.96 -1.05 -10.41
N ILE A 319 14.41 -0.16 -9.54
CA ILE A 319 14.42 1.29 -9.80
C ILE A 319 15.39 1.67 -10.92
N ALA A 320 16.52 0.96 -10.96
CA ALA A 320 17.59 1.18 -11.90
C ALA A 320 18.09 -0.16 -12.46
N ALA A 321 18.67 -0.12 -13.65
CA ALA A 321 19.37 -1.23 -14.26
C ALA A 321 20.77 -0.79 -14.68
N THR A 322 21.70 -1.74 -14.77
CA THR A 322 23.03 -1.48 -15.29
C THR A 322 23.01 -1.53 -16.82
N LEU A 323 23.22 -0.38 -17.46
CA LEU A 323 23.43 -0.24 -18.89
C LEU A 323 24.90 -0.52 -19.24
N ARG A 324 25.14 -1.21 -20.35
CA ARG A 324 26.47 -1.41 -20.93
C ARG A 324 26.72 -0.43 -22.05
N GLU A 325 27.71 0.43 -21.89
CA GLU A 325 28.19 1.40 -22.90
C GLU A 325 29.63 1.03 -23.31
N GLY A 326 29.75 0.09 -24.26
CA GLY A 326 31.05 -0.48 -24.65
C GLY A 326 31.67 -1.31 -23.53
N ASP A 327 32.86 -0.91 -23.07
CA ASP A 327 33.56 -1.55 -21.94
C ASP A 327 33.13 -0.99 -20.58
N ASN A 328 32.36 0.10 -20.54
CA ASN A 328 31.92 0.72 -19.29
C ASN A 328 30.50 0.28 -18.90
N GLU A 329 30.27 0.21 -17.59
CA GLU A 329 28.96 -0.08 -16.99
C GLU A 329 28.42 1.19 -16.32
N ARG A 330 27.16 1.53 -16.58
CA ARG A 330 26.49 2.69 -16.00
C ARG A 330 25.12 2.31 -15.46
N THR A 331 24.87 2.58 -14.19
CA THR A 331 23.53 2.39 -13.59
C THR A 331 22.62 3.54 -13.99
N VAL A 332 21.49 3.23 -14.63
CA VAL A 332 20.50 4.20 -15.09
C VAL A 332 19.10 3.83 -14.58
N PRO A 333 18.23 4.81 -14.26
CA PRO A 333 16.83 4.55 -13.95
C PRO A 333 16.14 3.74 -15.05
N VAL A 334 15.31 2.76 -14.69
CA VAL A 334 14.75 1.84 -15.70
C VAL A 334 13.81 2.54 -16.70
N ASN A 335 13.24 3.69 -16.34
CA ASN A 335 12.40 4.49 -17.25
C ASN A 335 13.20 5.26 -18.32
N LYS A 336 14.53 5.40 -18.16
CA LYS A 336 15.43 5.94 -19.18
C LYS A 336 15.95 4.87 -20.15
N LEU A 337 15.59 3.60 -19.94
CA LEU A 337 15.98 2.51 -20.81
C LEU A 337 15.19 2.56 -22.12
N GLU A 338 15.92 2.55 -23.23
CA GLU A 338 15.38 2.58 -24.58
C GLU A 338 15.62 1.26 -25.32
N PRO A 339 14.72 0.85 -26.23
CA PRO A 339 14.95 -0.32 -27.08
C PRO A 339 16.26 -0.21 -27.87
N GLY A 340 16.97 -1.33 -28.01
CA GLY A 340 18.28 -1.42 -28.66
C GLY A 340 19.46 -1.24 -27.70
N GLN A 341 19.23 -0.78 -26.46
CA GLN A 341 20.26 -0.72 -25.44
C GLN A 341 20.56 -2.09 -24.83
N THR A 342 21.82 -2.34 -24.47
CA THR A 342 22.25 -3.57 -23.80
C THR A 342 22.37 -3.33 -22.31
N ILE A 343 21.64 -4.11 -21.52
CA ILE A 343 21.72 -4.09 -20.06
C ILE A 343 22.38 -5.35 -19.54
N ILE A 344 22.93 -5.23 -18.34
CA ILE A 344 23.52 -6.32 -17.58
C ILE A 344 22.53 -6.70 -16.48
N VAL A 345 22.19 -7.98 -16.40
CA VAL A 345 21.34 -8.53 -15.34
C VAL A 345 22.15 -9.58 -14.58
N ARG A 346 22.38 -9.32 -13.30
CA ARG A 346 23.18 -10.18 -12.42
C ARG A 346 22.31 -11.18 -11.66
N HIS A 347 22.97 -12.10 -10.96
CA HIS A 347 22.29 -13.04 -10.08
C HIS A 347 21.41 -12.31 -9.05
N GLY A 348 20.15 -12.72 -8.97
CA GLY A 348 19.13 -12.15 -8.07
C GLY A 348 18.43 -10.90 -8.60
N GLU A 349 18.92 -10.30 -9.69
CA GLU A 349 18.30 -9.13 -10.30
C GLU A 349 17.09 -9.52 -11.17
N LEU A 350 16.14 -8.59 -11.28
CA LEU A 350 14.96 -8.74 -12.12
C LEU A 350 15.23 -8.19 -13.52
N VAL A 351 14.67 -8.85 -14.53
CA VAL A 351 14.64 -8.35 -15.90
C VAL A 351 13.63 -7.20 -15.98
N PRO A 352 14.09 -5.94 -16.22
CA PRO A 352 13.22 -4.77 -16.13
C PRO A 352 12.35 -4.55 -17.37
N ALA A 353 12.75 -5.08 -18.53
CA ALA A 353 12.02 -4.94 -19.78
C ALA A 353 12.26 -6.15 -20.70
N ASP A 354 11.35 -6.37 -21.65
CA ASP A 354 11.48 -7.46 -22.62
C ASP A 354 12.75 -7.25 -23.48
N GLY A 355 13.54 -8.30 -23.66
CA GLY A 355 14.78 -8.24 -24.44
C GLY A 355 15.21 -9.57 -25.04
N ILE A 356 16.35 -9.58 -25.70
CA ILE A 356 16.99 -10.76 -26.29
C ILE A 356 18.32 -10.99 -25.58
N LEU A 357 18.57 -12.24 -25.17
CA LEU A 357 19.82 -12.64 -24.52
C LEU A 357 20.98 -12.52 -25.51
N LEU A 358 21.93 -11.63 -25.24
CA LEU A 358 23.13 -11.41 -26.05
C LEU A 358 24.29 -12.30 -25.58
N LYS A 359 24.46 -12.48 -24.27
CA LYS A 359 25.60 -13.24 -23.71
C LYS A 359 25.27 -13.85 -22.35
N GLY A 360 25.86 -15.02 -22.08
CA GLY A 360 25.69 -15.79 -20.83
C GLY A 360 24.59 -16.85 -20.91
N LYS A 361 24.53 -17.75 -19.94
CA LYS A 361 23.42 -18.70 -19.79
C LYS A 361 22.38 -18.13 -18.83
N ALA A 362 21.21 -17.77 -19.36
CA ALA A 362 20.13 -17.27 -18.55
C ALA A 362 19.39 -18.43 -17.87
N ARG A 363 19.08 -18.26 -16.59
CA ARG A 363 18.29 -19.19 -15.80
C ARG A 363 17.29 -18.37 -15.00
N ILE A 364 16.08 -18.26 -15.54
CA ILE A 364 15.15 -17.20 -15.17
C ILE A 364 13.97 -17.79 -14.42
N ASP A 365 13.85 -17.39 -13.15
CA ASP A 365 12.72 -17.71 -12.30
C ASP A 365 11.55 -16.77 -12.65
N TYR A 366 10.48 -17.36 -13.21
CA TYR A 366 9.23 -16.67 -13.54
C TYR A 366 8.11 -16.97 -12.54
N SER A 367 8.41 -17.49 -11.34
CA SER A 367 7.42 -17.82 -10.31
C SER A 367 6.50 -16.65 -9.96
N PHE A 368 7.02 -15.42 -10.03
CA PHE A 368 6.21 -14.22 -9.81
C PHE A 368 5.13 -14.00 -10.87
N VAL A 369 5.39 -14.40 -12.12
CA VAL A 369 4.49 -14.17 -13.27
C VAL A 369 3.63 -15.39 -13.56
N THR A 370 4.22 -16.58 -13.44
CA THR A 370 3.61 -17.86 -13.84
C THR A 370 3.12 -18.69 -12.67
N GLY A 371 3.56 -18.39 -11.43
CA GLY A 371 3.32 -19.22 -10.24
C GLY A 371 4.24 -20.43 -10.14
N GLU A 372 4.88 -20.85 -11.23
CA GLU A 372 5.76 -22.01 -11.27
C GLU A 372 7.16 -21.69 -10.77
N ALA A 373 7.66 -22.48 -9.81
CA ALA A 373 8.93 -22.21 -9.13
C ALA A 373 10.17 -22.64 -9.92
N ASP A 374 10.02 -23.38 -11.01
CA ASP A 374 11.13 -23.91 -11.78
C ASP A 374 11.71 -22.86 -12.75
N PRO A 375 13.00 -22.47 -12.59
CA PRO A 375 13.62 -21.51 -13.49
C PRO A 375 13.77 -22.06 -14.91
N ILE A 376 13.43 -21.23 -15.89
CA ILE A 376 13.56 -21.58 -17.31
C ILE A 376 14.97 -21.23 -17.80
N GLU A 377 15.64 -22.19 -18.44
CA GLU A 377 16.93 -21.94 -19.08
C GLU A 377 16.75 -21.29 -20.45
N LYS A 378 17.57 -20.29 -20.73
CA LYS A 378 17.59 -19.55 -21.99
C LYS A 378 19.01 -19.38 -22.50
N THR A 379 19.15 -19.56 -23.79
CA THR A 379 20.40 -19.49 -24.54
C THR A 379 20.47 -18.21 -25.38
N THR A 380 21.68 -17.84 -25.80
CA THR A 380 21.92 -16.64 -26.60
C THR A 380 21.03 -16.60 -27.85
N GLY A 381 20.40 -15.45 -28.09
CA GLY A 381 19.45 -15.22 -29.18
C GLY A 381 17.99 -15.43 -28.77
N GLU A 382 17.72 -16.03 -27.60
CA GLU A 382 16.34 -16.21 -27.12
C GLU A 382 15.78 -14.97 -26.41
N LYS A 383 14.46 -14.85 -26.44
CA LYS A 383 13.73 -13.77 -25.80
C LYS A 383 13.58 -14.00 -24.29
N LEU A 384 13.73 -12.92 -23.54
CA LEU A 384 13.51 -12.82 -22.11
C LEU A 384 12.43 -11.78 -21.85
N TYR A 385 11.43 -12.15 -21.07
CA TYR A 385 10.33 -11.28 -20.67
C TYR A 385 10.60 -10.56 -19.36
N ALA A 386 10.07 -9.36 -19.23
CA ALA A 386 10.10 -8.57 -18.01
C ALA A 386 9.48 -9.32 -16.81
N GLY A 387 10.03 -9.09 -15.61
CA GLY A 387 9.56 -9.68 -14.36
C GLY A 387 10.19 -11.02 -13.98
N GLY A 388 10.95 -11.63 -14.88
CA GLY A 388 11.77 -12.82 -14.56
C GLY A 388 12.98 -12.45 -13.70
N ARG A 389 13.33 -13.29 -12.73
CA ARG A 389 14.52 -13.11 -11.88
C ARG A 389 15.65 -13.99 -12.36
N GLN A 390 16.83 -13.42 -12.60
CA GLN A 390 18.00 -14.21 -12.97
C GLN A 390 18.52 -14.97 -11.75
N THR A 391 18.63 -16.29 -11.86
CA THR A 391 19.11 -17.20 -10.80
C THR A 391 20.45 -17.86 -11.14
N GLY A 392 20.97 -17.63 -12.35
CA GLY A 392 22.27 -18.10 -12.82
C GLY A 392 23.37 -17.05 -12.75
N GLU A 393 24.37 -17.20 -13.62
CA GLU A 393 25.47 -16.26 -13.83
C GLU A 393 25.00 -14.92 -14.43
N GLN A 394 25.88 -13.92 -14.49
CA GLN A 394 25.58 -12.64 -15.12
C GLN A 394 25.24 -12.83 -16.60
N ILE A 395 24.19 -12.14 -17.06
CA ILE A 395 23.75 -12.14 -18.45
C ILE A 395 23.72 -10.73 -19.03
N GLU A 396 23.86 -10.65 -20.35
CA GLU A 396 23.72 -9.42 -21.12
C GLU A 396 22.49 -9.52 -22.02
N LEU A 397 21.62 -8.52 -21.96
CA LEU A 397 20.32 -8.50 -22.63
C LEU A 397 20.21 -7.23 -23.47
N THR A 398 19.89 -7.36 -24.76
CA THR A 398 19.51 -6.21 -25.58
C THR A 398 18.00 -5.99 -25.49
N LEU A 399 17.59 -4.79 -25.09
CA LEU A 399 16.19 -4.44 -24.91
C LEU A 399 15.44 -4.39 -26.24
N THR A 400 14.25 -4.97 -26.27
CA THR A 400 13.36 -4.96 -27.44
C THR A 400 12.18 -4.01 -27.28
N LYS A 401 11.81 -3.70 -26.03
CA LYS A 401 10.70 -2.80 -25.70
C LYS A 401 11.09 -1.88 -24.54
N LYS A 402 10.36 -0.77 -24.41
CA LYS A 402 10.39 0.04 -23.19
C LYS A 402 9.79 -0.74 -22.01
N VAL A 403 10.21 -0.43 -20.78
CA VAL A 403 9.65 -1.02 -19.55
C VAL A 403 8.13 -0.93 -19.54
N SER A 404 7.57 0.25 -19.84
CA SER A 404 6.13 0.50 -19.87
C SER A 404 5.35 -0.30 -20.92
N GLN A 405 6.03 -0.89 -21.90
CA GLN A 405 5.45 -1.67 -23.00
C GLN A 405 5.77 -3.17 -22.90
N SER A 406 6.44 -3.58 -21.83
CA SER A 406 6.88 -4.96 -21.64
C SER A 406 5.73 -5.89 -21.26
N TYR A 407 5.89 -7.18 -21.50
CA TYR A 407 4.82 -8.18 -21.36
C TYR A 407 4.15 -8.17 -19.98
N LEU A 408 4.92 -8.10 -18.90
CA LEU A 408 4.36 -8.04 -17.54
C LEU A 408 3.52 -6.76 -17.31
N THR A 409 3.96 -5.63 -17.87
CA THR A 409 3.20 -4.38 -17.80
C THR A 409 1.92 -4.44 -18.62
N GLN A 410 1.94 -5.09 -19.78
CA GLN A 410 0.74 -5.34 -20.58
C GLN A 410 -0.24 -6.26 -19.85
N LEU A 411 0.24 -7.34 -19.22
CA LEU A 411 -0.59 -8.26 -18.44
C LEU A 411 -1.28 -7.57 -17.26
N TRP A 412 -0.59 -6.62 -16.61
CA TRP A 412 -1.14 -5.87 -15.48
C TRP A 412 -2.06 -4.71 -15.90
N ASN A 413 -1.79 -4.10 -17.05
CA ASN A 413 -2.62 -3.04 -17.65
C ASN A 413 -3.74 -3.60 -18.53
N ASP A 414 -3.90 -4.92 -18.61
CA ASP A 414 -4.97 -5.54 -19.38
C ASP A 414 -6.33 -5.19 -18.76
N ASP A 415 -7.20 -4.59 -19.59
CA ASP A 415 -8.56 -4.19 -19.25
C ASP A 415 -9.41 -5.35 -18.70
N ALA A 416 -9.04 -6.60 -19.01
CA ALA A 416 -9.64 -7.80 -18.43
C ALA A 416 -9.54 -7.84 -16.89
N PHE A 417 -8.47 -7.28 -16.31
CA PHE A 417 -8.28 -7.13 -14.87
C PHE A 417 -8.71 -5.77 -14.31
N GLN A 418 -8.93 -4.77 -15.17
CA GLN A 418 -9.35 -3.41 -14.77
C GLN A 418 -10.85 -3.13 -14.90
N LYS A 419 -11.67 -4.07 -15.39
CA LYS A 419 -13.12 -3.86 -15.42
C LYS A 419 -13.59 -3.43 -14.02
N GLU A 420 -14.10 -2.20 -13.93
CA GLU A 420 -14.86 -1.73 -12.78
C GLU A 420 -16.02 -2.70 -12.58
N VAL A 421 -15.82 -3.69 -11.72
CA VAL A 421 -16.87 -4.62 -11.34
C VAL A 421 -17.84 -3.79 -10.50
N GLN A 422 -18.85 -3.20 -11.15
CA GLN A 422 -19.99 -2.62 -10.45
C GLN A 422 -20.55 -3.68 -9.52
N THR A 423 -20.39 -3.45 -8.22
CA THR A 423 -20.81 -4.38 -7.17
C THR A 423 -22.30 -4.65 -7.24
N MET A 424 -22.71 -5.84 -6.83
CA MET A 424 -24.12 -6.20 -6.79
C MET A 424 -24.86 -5.35 -5.77
N THR A 425 -24.21 -5.02 -4.65
CA THR A 425 -24.82 -4.13 -3.65
C THR A 425 -24.90 -2.69 -4.16
N GLY A 426 -23.96 -2.23 -4.99
CA GLY A 426 -24.09 -0.97 -5.72
C GLY A 426 -25.34 -0.94 -6.60
N ARG A 427 -25.57 -2.00 -7.38
CA ARG A 427 -26.78 -2.12 -8.23
C ARG A 427 -28.08 -2.22 -7.42
N LEU A 428 -28.05 -2.89 -6.26
CA LEU A 428 -29.20 -2.97 -5.37
C LEU A 428 -29.50 -1.61 -4.75
N ALA A 429 -28.47 -0.91 -4.24
CA ALA A 429 -28.59 0.43 -3.69
C ALA A 429 -29.14 1.40 -4.73
N ASP A 430 -28.63 1.38 -5.96
CA ASP A 430 -29.13 2.21 -7.07
C ASP A 430 -30.58 1.89 -7.45
N ARG A 431 -30.96 0.60 -7.44
CA ARG A 431 -32.33 0.18 -7.71
C ARG A 431 -33.28 0.66 -6.61
N VAL A 432 -32.90 0.49 -5.34
CA VAL A 432 -33.67 0.97 -4.19
C VAL A 432 -33.79 2.49 -4.24
N ALA A 433 -32.69 3.19 -4.51
CA ALA A 433 -32.67 4.64 -4.69
C ALA A 433 -33.71 5.11 -5.71
N ARG A 434 -33.73 4.47 -6.88
CA ARG A 434 -34.64 4.84 -7.97
C ARG A 434 -36.11 4.68 -7.58
N TYR A 435 -36.49 3.54 -7.02
CA TYR A 435 -37.89 3.31 -6.59
C TYR A 435 -38.29 4.23 -5.46
N PHE A 436 -37.39 4.41 -4.48
CA PHE A 436 -37.61 5.29 -3.34
C PHE A 436 -37.82 6.74 -3.78
N THR A 437 -36.97 7.26 -4.68
CA THR A 437 -37.13 8.59 -5.28
C THR A 437 -38.47 8.73 -6.00
N LEU A 438 -38.88 7.75 -6.81
CA LEU A 438 -40.18 7.77 -7.51
C LEU A 438 -41.36 7.81 -6.53
N ILE A 439 -41.33 6.98 -5.48
CA ILE A 439 -42.38 6.91 -4.46
C ILE A 439 -42.49 8.26 -3.74
N ILE A 440 -41.36 8.86 -3.33
CA ILE A 440 -41.35 10.14 -2.63
C ILE A 440 -41.87 11.26 -3.49
N LEU A 441 -41.44 11.35 -4.75
CA LEU A 441 -41.93 12.39 -5.65
C LEU A 441 -43.43 12.24 -5.88
N THR A 442 -43.93 11.01 -6.01
CA THR A 442 -45.36 10.72 -6.15
C THR A 442 -46.14 11.12 -4.90
N LEU A 443 -45.65 10.78 -3.72
CA LEU A 443 -46.25 11.16 -2.44
C LEU A 443 -46.23 12.67 -2.22
N ALA A 444 -45.11 13.34 -2.55
CA ALA A 444 -44.97 14.78 -2.42
C ALA A 444 -45.98 15.49 -3.32
N ILE A 445 -46.03 15.14 -4.61
CA ILE A 445 -46.97 15.72 -5.57
C ILE A 445 -48.42 15.40 -5.17
N GLY A 446 -48.72 14.17 -4.74
CA GLY A 446 -50.05 13.79 -4.28
C GLY A 446 -50.51 14.58 -3.04
N THR A 447 -49.60 14.78 -2.09
CA THR A 447 -49.87 15.58 -0.88
C THR A 447 -50.08 17.05 -1.24
N LEU A 448 -49.25 17.60 -2.13
CA LEU A 448 -49.42 18.96 -2.65
C LEU A 448 -50.78 19.14 -3.32
N ALA A 449 -51.16 18.23 -4.22
CA ALA A 449 -52.43 18.28 -4.94
C ALA A 449 -53.65 18.20 -4.01
N TYR A 450 -53.60 17.33 -2.99
CA TYR A 450 -54.69 17.18 -2.02
C TYR A 450 -54.91 18.46 -1.20
N TRP A 451 -53.84 18.99 -0.61
CA TRP A 451 -53.93 20.16 0.26
C TRP A 451 -54.10 21.48 -0.49
N LEU A 452 -53.68 21.55 -1.77
CA LEU A 452 -53.92 22.74 -2.61
C LEU A 452 -55.40 23.08 -2.72
N TYR A 453 -56.29 22.08 -2.61
CA TYR A 453 -57.74 22.27 -2.65
C TYR A 453 -58.29 22.91 -1.37
N THR A 454 -57.68 22.66 -0.21
CA THR A 454 -58.16 23.14 1.10
C THR A 454 -57.39 24.34 1.62
N ASP A 455 -56.06 24.27 1.66
CA ASP A 455 -55.18 25.32 2.17
C ASP A 455 -53.82 25.30 1.46
N SER A 456 -53.57 26.33 0.65
CA SER A 456 -52.32 26.47 -0.11
C SER A 456 -51.07 26.59 0.77
N ARG A 457 -51.17 27.16 1.97
CA ARG A 457 -50.04 27.25 2.92
C ARG A 457 -49.71 25.87 3.47
N LEU A 458 -50.73 25.13 3.89
CA LEU A 458 -50.56 23.76 4.38
C LEU A 458 -50.06 22.82 3.27
N ALA A 459 -50.47 23.04 2.03
CA ALA A 459 -49.99 22.27 0.87
C ALA A 459 -48.49 22.40 0.65
N ILE A 460 -47.97 23.63 0.67
CA ILE A 460 -46.54 23.90 0.54
C ILE A 460 -45.77 23.32 1.74
N ASN A 461 -46.31 23.43 2.96
CA ASN A 461 -45.71 22.87 4.16
C ASN A 461 -45.58 21.35 4.08
N ALA A 462 -46.67 20.67 3.71
CA ALA A 462 -46.71 19.22 3.62
C ALA A 462 -45.84 18.70 2.48
N PHE A 463 -45.86 19.34 1.30
CA PHE A 463 -44.96 19.02 0.18
C PHE A 463 -43.49 19.09 0.58
N THR A 464 -43.11 20.19 1.22
CA THR A 464 -41.73 20.44 1.65
C THR A 464 -41.31 19.43 2.72
N ALA A 465 -42.17 19.14 3.70
CA ALA A 465 -41.91 18.15 4.75
C ALA A 465 -41.66 16.74 4.19
N VAL A 466 -42.47 16.31 3.20
CA VAL A 466 -42.32 14.98 2.56
C VAL A 466 -40.98 14.87 1.82
N LEU A 467 -40.55 15.91 1.11
CA LEU A 467 -39.26 15.90 0.40
C LEU A 467 -38.06 15.83 1.35
N ILE A 468 -38.13 16.50 2.50
CA ILE A 468 -37.01 16.60 3.45
C ILE A 468 -36.89 15.34 4.30
N ILE A 469 -38.01 14.87 4.87
CA ILE A 469 -37.99 13.73 5.81
C ILE A 469 -37.49 12.45 5.13
N ALA A 470 -37.61 12.40 3.82
CA ALA A 470 -37.33 11.23 3.03
C ALA A 470 -35.86 11.15 2.57
N CYS A 471 -34.88 11.81 3.21
CA CYS A 471 -33.47 11.53 2.89
C CYS A 471 -33.11 10.08 3.24
N PRO A 472 -32.72 9.22 2.27
CA PRO A 472 -32.28 7.85 2.54
C PRO A 472 -30.80 7.82 2.94
N CYS A 473 -30.36 8.83 3.69
CA CYS A 473 -28.97 9.05 4.10
C CYS A 473 -28.37 7.78 4.75
N ALA A 474 -29.15 7.08 5.58
CA ALA A 474 -28.74 5.83 6.23
C ALA A 474 -28.57 4.65 5.25
N VAL A 475 -29.40 4.57 4.21
CA VAL A 475 -29.34 3.50 3.20
C VAL A 475 -28.05 3.63 2.39
N ALA A 476 -27.70 4.85 1.97
CA ALA A 476 -26.48 5.12 1.21
C ALA A 476 -25.20 4.80 2.01
N LEU A 477 -25.21 5.02 3.34
CA LEU A 477 -24.07 4.75 4.22
C LEU A 477 -23.96 3.30 4.69
N SER A 478 -25.04 2.52 4.61
CA SER A 478 -25.08 1.14 5.12
C SER A 478 -24.03 0.22 4.48
N VAL A 479 -23.85 0.32 3.16
CA VAL A 479 -22.93 -0.48 2.35
C VAL A 479 -21.46 -0.20 2.70
N PRO A 480 -20.96 1.05 2.60
CA PRO A 480 -19.56 1.33 2.92
C PRO A 480 -19.24 1.08 4.40
N PHE A 481 -20.19 1.29 5.32
CA PHE A 481 -19.96 1.05 6.74
C PHE A 481 -19.85 -0.44 7.06
N THR A 482 -20.80 -1.23 6.58
CA THR A 482 -20.81 -2.69 6.78
C THR A 482 -19.54 -3.30 6.20
N PHE A 483 -19.28 -3.09 4.91
CA PHE A 483 -18.14 -3.70 4.25
C PHE A 483 -16.79 -3.14 4.71
N GLY A 484 -16.71 -1.84 5.00
CA GLY A 484 -15.50 -1.23 5.55
C GLY A 484 -15.13 -1.82 6.92
N ASN A 485 -16.13 -2.07 7.77
CA ASN A 485 -15.88 -2.74 9.05
C ASN A 485 -15.57 -4.23 8.88
N SER A 486 -16.25 -4.93 7.98
CA SER A 486 -15.95 -6.33 7.65
C SER A 486 -14.51 -6.51 7.20
N LEU A 487 -14.00 -5.63 6.31
CA LEU A 487 -12.59 -5.66 5.90
C LEU A 487 -11.63 -5.52 7.09
N ARG A 488 -11.92 -4.60 8.01
CA ARG A 488 -11.11 -4.43 9.23
C ARG A 488 -11.14 -5.67 10.13
N ILE A 489 -12.31 -6.28 10.31
CA ILE A 489 -12.47 -7.50 11.14
C ILE A 489 -11.70 -8.66 10.51
N LEU A 490 -11.86 -8.90 9.20
CA LEU A 490 -11.15 -9.98 8.50
C LEU A 490 -9.64 -9.79 8.53
N ALA A 491 -9.16 -8.56 8.30
CA ALA A 491 -7.72 -8.25 8.37
C ALA A 491 -7.13 -8.48 9.77
N ARG A 492 -7.87 -8.16 10.85
CA ARG A 492 -7.46 -8.46 12.23
C ARG A 492 -7.33 -9.96 12.50
N ASN A 493 -8.03 -10.79 11.74
CA ASN A 493 -7.97 -12.25 11.81
C ASN A 493 -6.99 -12.85 10.78
N GLY A 494 -6.12 -12.04 10.17
CA GLY A 494 -5.13 -12.51 9.20
C GLY A 494 -5.69 -12.78 7.80
N PHE A 495 -6.95 -12.44 7.53
CA PHE A 495 -7.57 -12.59 6.21
C PHE A 495 -7.67 -11.24 5.50
N PHE A 496 -6.71 -10.99 4.61
CA PHE A 496 -6.54 -9.70 3.95
C PHE A 496 -7.22 -9.70 2.58
N LEU A 497 -8.30 -8.94 2.47
CA LEU A 497 -9.02 -8.76 1.21
C LEU A 497 -8.59 -7.47 0.51
N LYS A 498 -8.46 -7.53 -0.82
CA LYS A 498 -7.99 -6.40 -1.65
C LYS A 498 -9.01 -5.25 -1.71
N ASN A 499 -10.31 -5.56 -1.77
CA ASN A 499 -11.38 -4.57 -1.83
C ASN A 499 -12.71 -5.15 -1.33
N VAL A 500 -13.71 -4.28 -1.18
CA VAL A 500 -15.07 -4.62 -0.72
C VAL A 500 -15.74 -5.66 -1.63
N ASN A 501 -15.49 -5.60 -2.94
CA ASN A 501 -16.13 -6.46 -3.93
C ASN A 501 -15.77 -7.94 -3.73
N VAL A 502 -14.59 -8.21 -3.15
CA VAL A 502 -14.17 -9.57 -2.81
C VAL A 502 -15.08 -10.19 -1.75
N ILE A 503 -15.60 -9.40 -0.80
CA ILE A 503 -16.52 -9.91 0.24
C ILE A 503 -17.81 -10.44 -0.41
N GLU A 504 -18.38 -9.68 -1.34
CA GLU A 504 -19.57 -10.12 -2.09
C GLU A 504 -19.29 -11.34 -2.97
N SER A 505 -18.07 -11.43 -3.51
CA SER A 505 -17.68 -12.53 -4.37
C SER A 505 -17.53 -13.83 -3.58
N ILE A 506 -16.92 -13.76 -2.39
CA ILE A 506 -16.71 -14.91 -1.49
C ILE A 506 -18.03 -15.57 -1.09
N ASP A 507 -19.07 -14.78 -0.81
CA ASP A 507 -20.42 -15.28 -0.47
C ASP A 507 -21.00 -16.23 -1.54
N ARG A 508 -20.58 -16.08 -2.81
CA ARG A 508 -21.07 -16.87 -3.93
C ARG A 508 -20.17 -18.02 -4.35
N ILE A 509 -19.00 -18.14 -3.74
CA ILE A 509 -18.04 -19.18 -4.11
C ILE A 509 -18.60 -20.55 -3.68
N GLY A 510 -19.03 -21.36 -4.65
CA GLY A 510 -19.44 -22.74 -4.42
C GLY A 510 -18.30 -23.75 -4.57
N THR A 511 -17.14 -23.32 -5.08
CA THR A 511 -16.00 -24.20 -5.36
C THR A 511 -14.70 -23.44 -5.11
N VAL A 512 -13.83 -24.02 -4.30
CA VAL A 512 -12.48 -23.49 -4.06
C VAL A 512 -11.50 -24.42 -4.73
N VAL A 513 -10.73 -23.89 -5.68
CA VAL A 513 -9.62 -24.60 -6.31
C VAL A 513 -8.35 -24.10 -5.67
N PHE A 514 -7.58 -25.02 -5.10
CA PHE A 514 -6.30 -24.71 -4.48
C PHE A 514 -5.18 -25.01 -5.47
N ASP A 515 -4.26 -24.07 -5.62
CA ASP A 515 -2.95 -24.41 -6.16
C ASP A 515 -2.23 -25.35 -5.17
N LYS A 516 -1.45 -26.30 -5.69
CA LYS A 516 -0.76 -27.26 -4.83
C LYS A 516 0.49 -26.63 -4.23
N THR A 517 1.35 -26.10 -5.11
CA THR A 517 2.70 -25.67 -4.76
C THR A 517 2.65 -24.30 -4.10
N GLY A 518 3.15 -24.17 -2.87
CA GLY A 518 3.19 -22.87 -2.17
C GLY A 518 1.87 -22.43 -1.52
N THR A 519 0.74 -23.09 -1.82
CA THR A 519 -0.55 -22.91 -1.11
C THR A 519 -0.84 -24.07 -0.16
N LEU A 520 -0.94 -25.31 -0.66
CA LEU A 520 -1.20 -26.49 0.18
C LEU A 520 0.08 -27.11 0.74
N THR A 521 1.19 -27.07 -0.01
CA THR A 521 2.44 -27.73 0.36
C THR A 521 3.47 -26.76 0.94
N ARG A 522 4.21 -27.21 1.96
CA ARG A 522 5.43 -26.55 2.46
C ARG A 522 6.65 -27.31 1.94
N ASN A 523 7.25 -26.87 0.84
CA ASN A 523 8.40 -27.55 0.22
C ASN A 523 9.64 -27.68 1.13
N ARG A 524 9.71 -26.96 2.26
CA ARG A 524 10.83 -27.01 3.21
C ARG A 524 10.74 -28.13 4.26
N GLN A 525 9.63 -28.85 4.36
CA GLN A 525 9.37 -29.83 5.46
C GLN A 525 9.04 -31.24 4.95
N ALA A 526 9.47 -31.61 3.74
CA ALA A 526 9.27 -32.98 3.25
C ALA A 526 10.12 -33.96 4.08
N ARG A 527 9.48 -35.02 4.60
CA ARG A 527 10.15 -36.13 5.26
C ARG A 527 10.70 -37.08 4.18
N ILE A 528 11.99 -37.39 4.25
CA ILE A 528 12.62 -38.39 3.38
C ILE A 528 12.65 -39.71 4.13
N GLU A 529 12.17 -40.75 3.46
CA GLU A 529 12.28 -42.14 3.92
C GLU A 529 12.99 -42.94 2.81
N PHE A 530 14.08 -43.60 3.18
CA PHE A 530 14.79 -44.50 2.29
C PHE A 530 14.18 -45.91 2.39
N ALA A 531 13.73 -46.45 1.26
CA ALA A 531 13.17 -47.79 1.17
C ALA A 531 14.12 -48.72 0.40
N GLY A 532 14.84 -49.58 1.11
CA GLY A 532 15.82 -50.50 0.53
C GLY A 532 16.80 -51.03 1.57
N SER A 533 17.83 -51.74 1.11
CA SER A 533 18.98 -52.13 1.93
C SER A 533 19.76 -50.89 2.38
N PRO A 534 20.25 -50.81 3.63
CA PRO A 534 21.01 -49.66 4.11
C PRO A 534 22.12 -49.29 3.14
N LEU A 535 22.19 -48.02 2.75
CA LEU A 535 23.24 -47.52 1.87
C LEU A 535 24.59 -47.65 2.57
N SER A 536 25.59 -48.10 1.83
CA SER A 536 26.98 -48.01 2.28
C SER A 536 27.42 -46.54 2.32
N PRO A 537 28.42 -46.19 3.14
CA PRO A 537 28.97 -44.82 3.18
C PRO A 537 29.46 -44.31 1.81
N LEU A 538 29.84 -45.23 0.91
CA LEU A 538 30.28 -44.89 -0.44
C LEU A 538 29.09 -44.54 -1.35
N GLU A 539 27.99 -45.28 -1.26
CA GLU A 539 26.76 -45.02 -2.02
C GLU A 539 26.09 -43.71 -1.58
N GLU A 540 26.09 -43.41 -0.28
CA GLU A 540 25.63 -42.11 0.22
C GLU A 540 26.47 -40.96 -0.36
N LYS A 541 27.80 -41.12 -0.44
CA LYS A 541 28.68 -40.14 -1.09
C LYS A 541 28.37 -39.98 -2.58
N TRP A 542 28.12 -41.05 -3.31
CA TRP A 542 27.74 -40.98 -4.73
C TRP A 542 26.43 -40.23 -4.94
N ILE A 543 25.38 -40.63 -4.22
CA ILE A 543 24.05 -40.01 -4.30
C ILE A 543 24.16 -38.53 -3.98
N ARG A 544 24.82 -38.18 -2.88
CA ARG A 544 25.04 -36.80 -2.48
C ARG A 544 25.78 -35.98 -3.54
N SER A 545 26.87 -36.52 -4.07
CA SER A 545 27.68 -35.84 -5.08
C SER A 545 26.85 -35.52 -6.32
N LEU A 546 25.96 -36.43 -6.70
CA LEU A 546 25.06 -36.27 -7.84
C LEU A 546 23.93 -35.27 -7.55
N VAL A 547 23.19 -35.42 -6.43
CA VAL A 547 22.05 -34.55 -6.12
C VAL A 547 22.45 -33.11 -5.83
N ARG A 548 23.67 -32.88 -5.32
CA ARG A 548 24.17 -31.52 -5.02
C ARG A 548 24.35 -30.66 -6.27
N GLN A 549 24.57 -31.29 -7.44
CA GLN A 549 24.69 -30.61 -8.73
C GLN A 549 23.33 -30.09 -9.26
N SER A 550 22.22 -30.71 -8.85
CA SER A 550 20.88 -30.33 -9.29
C SER A 550 20.27 -29.27 -8.37
N ALA A 551 19.55 -28.31 -8.95
CA ALA A 551 18.77 -27.34 -8.20
C ALA A 551 17.32 -27.81 -7.92
N HIS A 552 16.93 -28.98 -8.41
CA HIS A 552 15.59 -29.52 -8.27
C HIS A 552 15.22 -29.70 -6.77
N PRO A 553 13.99 -29.36 -6.34
CA PRO A 553 13.60 -29.41 -4.92
C PRO A 553 13.84 -30.76 -4.25
N ALA A 554 13.60 -31.86 -4.96
CA ALA A 554 13.86 -33.22 -4.45
C ALA A 554 15.36 -33.46 -4.21
N SER A 555 16.23 -33.05 -5.13
CA SER A 555 17.68 -33.15 -5.02
C SER A 555 18.20 -32.34 -3.83
N ARG A 556 17.68 -31.11 -3.65
CA ARG A 556 18.01 -30.23 -2.51
C ARG A 556 17.48 -30.72 -1.16
N LEU A 557 16.41 -31.51 -1.17
CA LEU A 557 15.90 -32.17 0.03
C LEU A 557 16.78 -33.38 0.39
N ILE A 558 17.15 -34.21 -0.60
CA ILE A 558 18.03 -35.38 -0.40
C ILE A 558 19.42 -34.94 0.08
N ASP A 559 20.03 -33.93 -0.55
CA ASP A 559 21.34 -33.40 -0.14
C ASP A 559 21.31 -32.90 1.32
N ARG A 560 20.24 -32.19 1.72
CA ARG A 560 20.06 -31.77 3.13
C ARG A 560 19.84 -32.94 4.08
N HIS A 561 19.12 -33.97 3.66
CA HIS A 561 18.86 -35.14 4.50
C HIS A 561 20.13 -35.97 4.74
N LEU A 562 21.01 -36.04 3.75
CA LEU A 562 22.32 -36.71 3.85
C LEU A 562 23.36 -35.89 4.65
N GLY A 563 23.02 -34.68 5.14
CA GLY A 563 23.83 -33.94 6.13
C GLY A 563 25.11 -33.30 5.55
N GLU A 564 26.19 -33.22 6.34
CA GLU A 564 27.53 -32.74 5.93
C GLU A 564 28.50 -33.91 5.71
N GLY A 565 29.43 -33.80 4.75
CA GLY A 565 30.23 -34.95 4.29
C GLY A 565 30.97 -34.73 2.97
N GLU A 566 31.96 -35.59 2.71
CA GLU A 566 32.80 -35.52 1.51
C GLU A 566 32.01 -35.79 0.22
N VAL A 567 32.30 -35.01 -0.82
CA VAL A 567 31.74 -35.16 -2.17
C VAL A 567 32.82 -35.57 -3.15
N MET A 568 32.41 -36.32 -4.17
CA MET A 568 33.26 -36.77 -5.27
C MET A 568 33.00 -35.92 -6.54
N PRO A 569 34.00 -35.78 -7.42
CA PRO A 569 33.79 -35.18 -8.73
C PRO A 569 32.84 -36.05 -9.56
N VAL A 570 31.80 -35.43 -10.13
CA VAL A 570 30.79 -36.06 -10.98
C VAL A 570 31.16 -35.84 -12.44
N GLY A 571 31.08 -36.87 -13.27
CA GLY A 571 31.49 -36.83 -14.68
C GLY A 571 30.29 -36.87 -15.62
N ASN A 572 30.27 -36.06 -16.68
CA ASN A 572 29.17 -36.07 -17.67
C ASN A 572 27.76 -35.86 -17.07
N PHE A 573 27.64 -35.04 -16.02
CA PHE A 573 26.36 -34.76 -15.37
C PHE A 573 25.29 -34.28 -16.37
N ARG A 574 24.10 -34.90 -16.31
CA ARG A 574 22.92 -34.53 -17.09
C ARG A 574 21.66 -34.60 -16.25
N GLU A 575 20.76 -33.64 -16.47
CA GLU A 575 19.43 -33.59 -15.87
C GLU A 575 18.41 -33.90 -16.97
N ILE A 576 17.72 -35.03 -16.84
CA ILE A 576 16.76 -35.54 -17.82
C ILE A 576 15.36 -35.15 -17.34
N THR A 577 14.72 -34.24 -18.06
CA THR A 577 13.38 -33.74 -17.73
C THR A 577 12.40 -34.89 -17.55
N GLY A 578 11.73 -34.93 -16.39
CA GLY A 578 10.74 -35.96 -16.04
C GLY A 578 11.32 -37.35 -15.70
N SER A 579 12.65 -37.54 -15.73
CA SER A 579 13.29 -38.83 -15.46
C SER A 579 14.36 -38.80 -14.35
N GLY A 580 15.04 -37.68 -14.11
CA GLY A 580 15.99 -37.53 -13.00
C GLY A 580 17.36 -37.00 -13.40
N ILE A 581 18.41 -37.48 -12.72
CA ILE A 581 19.80 -37.03 -12.89
C ILE A 581 20.75 -38.24 -13.11
N GLU A 582 21.77 -38.06 -13.93
CA GLU A 582 22.86 -39.03 -14.18
C GLU A 582 24.22 -38.33 -14.19
N GLY A 583 25.31 -39.03 -13.85
CA GLY A 583 26.68 -38.50 -13.83
C GLY A 583 27.69 -39.33 -13.05
#